data_AF-A0A9D1EW60-F1
#
_entry.id   AF-A0A9D1EW60-F1
#
_cell.length_a   1.000
_cell.length_b   1.000
_cell.length_c   1.000
_cell.angle_alpha   90.00
_cell.angle_beta   90.00
_cell.angle_gamma   90.00
#
_symmetry.space_group_name_H-M   'P 1'
#
loop_
_entity.id
_entity.type
_entity.pdbx_description
1 polymer ?
#
loop_
_entity_poly.entity_id
_entity_poly.type
_entity_poly.pdbx_seq_one_letter_code
_entity_poly.pdbx_strand_id
1 'polypeptide(L)'
;MKRNIRRIICILGAVMCLMMATMAASAQTIIFNVTYPNDVYSYAAKKADSEQRFYVTGTSFSRSDIDLYCYSQQLQDGSVISNTVAINRYNPSKNAAYQKYAEPDLLYQLVTNASVVGFNVEGRYTP
;
A
#
# COMPACT_ATOMS: atom_id res chain seq x y z
N MET A 1 49.14 -16.23 -16.92
CA MET A 1 47.99 -16.87 -16.23
C MET A 1 47.16 -15.95 -15.32
N LYS A 2 47.68 -14.83 -14.75
CA LYS A 2 46.93 -13.96 -13.82
C LYS A 2 45.81 -13.09 -14.44
N ARG A 3 45.84 -12.81 -15.75
CA ARG A 3 44.88 -11.91 -16.43
C ARG A 3 43.54 -12.57 -16.76
N ASN A 4 43.53 -13.89 -16.91
CA ASN A 4 42.34 -14.66 -17.30
C ASN A 4 41.44 -14.96 -16.09
N ILE A 5 42.02 -15.10 -14.90
CA ILE A 5 41.29 -15.29 -13.63
C ILE A 5 40.51 -14.02 -13.25
N ARG A 6 41.11 -12.83 -13.43
CA ARG A 6 40.42 -11.54 -13.17
C ARG A 6 39.19 -11.35 -14.06
N ARG A 7 39.24 -11.79 -15.32
CA ARG A 7 38.10 -11.73 -16.25
C ARG A 7 36.99 -12.69 -15.86
N ILE A 8 37.32 -13.91 -15.41
CA ILE A 8 36.35 -14.90 -14.96
C ILE A 8 35.61 -14.44 -13.69
N ILE A 9 36.30 -13.79 -12.75
CA ILE A 9 35.70 -13.23 -11.52
C ILE A 9 34.73 -12.08 -11.84
N CYS A 10 35.09 -11.18 -12.76
CA CYS A 10 34.18 -10.11 -13.21
C CYS A 10 32.91 -10.66 -13.90
N ILE A 11 33.05 -11.74 -14.67
CA ILE A 11 31.92 -12.36 -15.39
C ILE A 11 31.01 -13.11 -14.40
N LEU A 12 31.57 -13.80 -13.40
CA LEU A 12 30.78 -14.46 -12.33
C LEU A 12 30.05 -13.46 -11.43
N GLY A 13 30.65 -12.31 -11.11
CA GLY A 13 30.01 -11.25 -10.33
C GLY A 13 28.82 -10.59 -11.05
N ALA A 14 28.90 -10.45 -12.37
CA ALA A 14 27.81 -9.89 -13.17
C ALA A 14 26.60 -10.84 -13.30
N VAL A 15 26.82 -12.16 -13.30
CA VAL A 15 25.74 -13.16 -13.39
C VAL A 15 24.99 -13.30 -12.05
N MET A 16 25.65 -13.14 -10.90
CA MET A 16 24.96 -13.14 -9.59
C MET A 16 24.08 -11.91 -9.38
N CYS A 17 24.42 -10.75 -9.96
CA CYS A 17 23.55 -9.57 -9.89
C CYS A 17 22.26 -9.73 -10.72
N LEU A 18 22.24 -10.61 -11.71
CA LEU A 18 21.08 -10.86 -12.58
C LEU A 18 20.17 -11.97 -12.05
N MET A 19 20.62 -12.78 -11.08
CA MET A 19 19.78 -13.80 -10.42
C MET A 19 18.97 -13.27 -9.24
N MET A 20 19.21 -12.04 -8.79
CA MET A 20 18.19 -11.24 -8.09
C MET A 20 17.34 -10.45 -9.10
N ALA A 21 16.96 -11.10 -10.20
CA ALA A 21 15.80 -10.67 -10.98
C ALA A 21 14.59 -10.80 -10.07
N THR A 22 14.41 -9.75 -9.26
CA THR A 22 13.18 -9.21 -8.73
C THR A 22 12.01 -10.13 -9.07
N MET A 23 11.63 -11.00 -8.12
CA MET A 23 10.20 -11.24 -8.01
C MET A 23 9.65 -9.82 -7.82
N ALA A 24 9.05 -9.26 -8.86
CA ALA A 24 8.34 -8.01 -8.75
C ALA A 24 7.30 -8.29 -7.68
N ALA A 25 7.63 -7.94 -6.44
CA ALA A 25 6.78 -8.16 -5.31
C ALA A 25 5.66 -7.16 -5.52
N SER A 26 4.62 -7.60 -6.22
CA SER A 26 3.44 -6.78 -6.41
C SER A 26 2.84 -6.58 -5.03
N ALA A 27 2.73 -5.33 -4.61
CA ALA A 27 2.11 -4.99 -3.33
C ALA A 27 0.73 -5.64 -3.22
N GLN A 28 0.51 -6.33 -2.10
CA GLN A 28 -0.74 -7.05 -1.88
C GLN A 28 -1.87 -6.02 -1.94
N THR A 29 -2.77 -6.20 -2.90
CA THR A 29 -3.96 -5.36 -3.03
C THR A 29 -5.15 -6.12 -2.48
N ILE A 30 -5.83 -5.53 -1.52
CA ILE A 30 -7.05 -6.12 -0.95
C ILE A 30 -8.28 -5.37 -1.43
N ILE A 31 -9.42 -6.06 -1.38
CA ILE A 31 -10.74 -5.45 -1.54
C ILE A 31 -11.24 -5.09 -0.15
N PHE A 32 -11.78 -3.88 0.00
CA PHE A 32 -12.47 -3.46 1.21
C PHE A 32 -13.94 -3.18 0.91
N ASN A 33 -14.78 -3.37 1.91
CA ASN A 33 -16.16 -2.92 1.96
C ASN A 33 -16.36 -2.36 3.37
N VAL A 34 -16.49 -1.03 3.48
CA VAL A 34 -16.56 -0.34 4.77
C VAL A 34 -17.85 0.44 4.89
N THR A 35 -18.53 0.31 6.03
CA THR A 35 -19.70 1.10 6.41
C THR A 35 -19.39 1.92 7.66
N TYR A 36 -19.42 3.24 7.56
CA TYR A 36 -19.18 4.11 8.71
C TYR A 36 -20.37 4.07 9.71
N PRO A 37 -20.13 4.03 11.04
CA PRO A 37 -18.84 3.91 11.73
C PRO A 37 -18.46 2.47 12.07
N ASN A 38 -19.21 1.47 11.60
CA ASN A 38 -19.07 0.08 12.02
C ASN A 38 -17.77 -0.56 11.51
N ASP A 39 -17.30 -0.18 10.32
CA ASP A 39 -16.14 -0.77 9.66
C ASP A 39 -15.02 0.26 9.48
N VAL A 40 -14.39 0.68 10.59
CA VAL A 40 -13.29 1.67 10.55
C VAL A 40 -12.05 1.11 9.85
N TYR A 41 -11.84 -0.21 9.90
CA TYR A 41 -10.63 -0.87 9.42
C TYR A 41 -10.93 -1.84 8.28
N SER A 42 -10.07 -1.84 7.26
CA SER A 42 -10.03 -2.94 6.30
C SER A 42 -9.30 -4.16 6.87
N TYR A 43 -9.32 -5.27 6.14
CA TYR A 43 -8.30 -6.31 6.30
C TYR A 43 -6.88 -5.74 6.14
N ALA A 44 -5.89 -6.38 6.76
CA ALA A 44 -4.50 -5.97 6.59
C ALA A 44 -3.91 -6.57 5.29
N ALA A 45 -3.00 -5.82 4.67
CA ALA A 45 -2.27 -6.20 3.48
C ALA A 45 -0.77 -6.08 3.73
N LYS A 46 0.01 -6.98 3.13
CA LYS A 46 1.47 -6.99 3.24
C LYS A 46 2.08 -5.98 2.27
N LYS A 47 2.90 -5.07 2.79
CA LYS A 47 3.71 -4.16 1.97
C LYS A 47 4.81 -4.95 1.25
N ALA A 48 4.98 -4.72 -0.04
CA ALA A 48 5.88 -5.56 -0.85
C ALA A 48 7.24 -4.92 -1.15
N ASP A 49 7.32 -3.60 -1.16
CA ASP A 49 8.51 -2.87 -1.55
C ASP A 49 8.78 -1.67 -0.63
N SER A 50 9.84 -0.93 -0.93
CA SER A 50 10.24 0.27 -0.20
C SER A 50 9.50 1.54 -0.63
N GLU A 51 8.45 1.45 -1.46
CA GLU A 51 7.70 2.63 -1.86
C GLU A 51 7.05 3.28 -0.64
N GLN A 52 7.32 4.56 -0.40
CA GLN A 52 6.81 5.24 0.81
C GLN A 52 5.43 5.86 0.59
N ARG A 53 4.54 5.16 -0.12
CA ARG A 53 3.18 5.58 -0.43
C ARG A 53 2.21 4.41 -0.36
N PHE A 54 0.98 4.71 0.06
CA PHE A 54 -0.15 3.79 -0.08
C PHE A 54 -1.08 4.28 -1.19
N TYR A 55 -1.89 3.37 -1.71
CA TYR A 55 -2.89 3.63 -2.74
C TYR A 55 -4.26 3.15 -2.28
N VAL A 56 -5.29 3.95 -2.58
CA VAL A 56 -6.68 3.60 -2.30
C VAL A 56 -7.55 4.02 -3.47
N THR A 57 -8.48 3.15 -3.87
CA THR A 57 -9.44 3.43 -4.93
C THR A 57 -10.82 2.93 -4.55
N GLY A 58 -11.81 3.81 -4.45
CA GLY A 58 -13.22 3.42 -4.29
C GLY A 58 -13.81 2.98 -5.64
N THR A 59 -14.51 1.85 -5.65
CA THR A 59 -15.20 1.28 -6.82
C THR A 59 -16.72 1.45 -6.73
N SER A 60 -17.26 1.57 -5.52
CA SER A 60 -18.69 1.85 -5.27
C SER A 60 -18.84 2.79 -4.08
N PHE A 61 -19.81 3.69 -4.16
CA PHE A 61 -20.12 4.65 -3.10
C PHE A 61 -21.65 4.71 -2.94
N SER A 62 -22.16 4.45 -1.74
CA SER A 62 -23.61 4.51 -1.47
C SER A 62 -24.18 5.92 -1.60
N ARG A 63 -23.32 6.94 -1.49
CA ARG A 63 -23.64 8.37 -1.65
C ARG A 63 -22.59 9.08 -2.49
N SER A 64 -22.99 10.12 -3.22
CA SER A 64 -22.08 10.90 -4.08
C SER A 64 -21.56 12.18 -3.44
N ASP A 65 -22.20 12.64 -2.36
CA ASP A 65 -21.96 13.93 -1.70
C ASP A 65 -21.02 13.84 -0.49
N ILE A 66 -20.50 12.65 -0.18
CA ILE A 66 -19.70 12.36 1.02
C ILE A 66 -18.29 11.90 0.63
N ASP A 67 -17.31 12.39 1.37
CA ASP A 67 -15.93 11.94 1.31
C ASP A 67 -15.69 10.78 2.29
N LEU A 68 -14.94 9.77 1.84
CA LEU A 68 -14.30 8.80 2.72
C LEU A 68 -12.86 9.26 2.96
N TYR A 69 -12.53 9.56 4.20
CA TYR A 69 -11.18 9.87 4.63
C TYR A 69 -10.43 8.57 4.90
N CYS A 70 -9.25 8.44 4.34
CA CYS A 70 -8.47 7.21 4.30
C CYS A 70 -7.02 7.48 4.70
N TYR A 71 -6.44 6.61 5.52
CA TYR A 71 -4.98 6.54 5.72
C TYR A 71 -4.55 5.09 5.93
N SER A 72 -3.28 4.81 5.70
CA SER A 72 -2.65 3.51 5.96
C SER A 72 -1.98 3.54 7.33
N GLN A 73 -2.11 2.45 8.08
CA GLN A 73 -1.49 2.28 9.39
C GLN A 73 -0.85 0.90 9.51
N GLN A 74 0.37 0.84 10.03
CA GLN A 74 1.05 -0.42 10.34
C GLN A 74 0.39 -1.13 11.53
N LEU A 75 0.20 -2.44 11.44
CA LEU A 75 -0.68 -3.20 12.34
C LEU A 75 -0.10 -3.45 13.75
N GLN A 76 1.22 -3.62 13.91
CA GLN A 76 1.83 -4.02 15.19
C GLN A 76 2.17 -2.84 16.12
N ASP A 77 2.72 -1.77 15.57
CA ASP A 77 3.20 -0.56 16.27
C ASP A 77 2.16 0.57 16.17
N GLY A 78 1.37 0.63 15.09
CA GLY A 78 0.35 1.67 14.89
C GLY A 78 0.90 3.09 14.71
N SER A 79 2.19 3.31 14.96
CA SER A 79 2.87 4.61 14.93
C SER A 79 3.38 5.01 13.54
N VAL A 80 3.47 4.05 12.62
CA VAL A 80 3.78 4.26 11.21
C VAL A 80 2.47 4.43 10.46
N ILE A 81 2.14 5.67 10.16
CA ILE A 81 0.91 6.07 9.46
C ILE A 81 1.24 6.89 8.21
N SER A 82 0.32 6.90 7.26
CA SER A 82 0.35 7.82 6.12
C SER A 82 -0.42 9.10 6.36
N ASN A 83 -0.21 10.06 5.47
CA ASN A 83 -1.07 11.24 5.39
C ASN A 83 -2.49 10.83 4.97
N THR A 84 -3.48 11.51 5.52
CA THR A 84 -4.89 11.27 5.17
C THR A 84 -5.21 11.81 3.78
N VAL A 85 -5.99 11.05 3.03
CA VAL A 85 -6.58 11.47 1.74
C VAL A 85 -8.09 11.31 1.79
N ALA A 86 -8.81 12.13 1.03
CA ALA A 86 -10.24 11.99 0.82
C ALA A 86 -10.50 11.40 -0.57
N ILE A 87 -11.30 10.33 -0.64
CA ILE A 87 -11.86 9.79 -1.89
C ILE A 87 -13.37 9.97 -1.90
N ASN A 88 -13.93 10.17 -3.09
CA ASN A 88 -15.37 10.21 -3.32
C ASN A 88 -15.69 9.70 -4.73
N ARG A 89 -16.97 9.64 -5.08
CA ARG A 89 -17.42 9.14 -6.38
C ARG A 89 -16.77 9.85 -7.58
N TYR A 90 -16.48 11.14 -7.47
CA TYR A 90 -15.91 11.94 -8.56
C TYR A 90 -14.39 11.91 -8.59
N ASN A 91 -13.76 11.63 -7.45
CA ASN A 91 -12.31 11.48 -7.31
C ASN A 91 -11.98 10.19 -6.53
N PRO A 92 -12.21 9.02 -7.14
CA PRO A 92 -12.24 7.76 -6.42
C PRO A 92 -10.87 7.22 -6.05
N SER A 93 -9.81 7.68 -6.70
CA SER A 93 -8.46 7.14 -6.56
C SER A 93 -7.50 8.18 -6.00
N LYS A 94 -6.82 7.83 -4.92
CA LYS A 94 -5.83 8.66 -4.24
C LYS A 94 -4.67 7.83 -3.73
N ASN A 95 -3.60 8.54 -3.41
CA ASN A 95 -2.43 8.00 -2.74
C ASN A 95 -1.85 9.07 -1.82
N ALA A 96 -1.11 8.64 -0.81
CA ALA A 96 -0.39 9.55 0.07
C ALA A 96 0.87 8.89 0.61
N ALA A 97 1.84 9.74 0.96
CA ALA A 97 3.10 9.30 1.53
C ALA A 97 2.95 8.89 3.00
N TYR A 98 3.77 7.94 3.44
CA TYR A 98 3.96 7.64 4.85
C TYR A 98 4.69 8.78 5.57
N GLN A 99 4.32 9.05 6.82
CA GLN A 99 4.93 10.09 7.66
C GLN A 99 6.25 9.63 8.27
N LYS A 100 6.45 8.31 8.35
CA LYS A 100 7.69 7.64 8.77
C LYS A 100 8.01 6.57 7.75
N TYR A 101 9.23 6.03 7.81
CA TYR A 101 9.61 4.90 6.98
C TYR A 101 8.67 3.71 7.25
N ALA A 102 7.94 3.31 6.22
CA ALA A 102 7.11 2.13 6.18
C ALA A 102 7.95 0.95 5.71
N GLU A 103 8.30 0.07 6.66
CA GLU A 103 9.05 -1.14 6.42
C GLU A 103 8.29 -2.09 5.46
N PRO A 104 8.95 -2.62 4.41
CA PRO A 104 8.42 -3.70 3.61
C PRO A 104 8.16 -4.95 4.45
N ASP A 105 7.43 -5.90 3.89
CA ASP A 105 7.08 -7.18 4.49
C ASP A 105 6.22 -7.15 5.77
N LEU A 106 5.90 -5.97 6.30
CA LEU A 106 4.97 -5.79 7.40
C LEU A 106 3.53 -5.63 6.90
N LEU A 107 2.58 -5.85 7.82
CA LEU A 107 1.15 -5.71 7.58
C LEU A 107 0.69 -4.29 7.88
N TYR A 108 -0.09 -3.74 6.96
CA TYR A 108 -0.72 -2.43 7.07
C TYR A 108 -2.20 -2.56 6.79
N GLN A 109 -3.02 -1.78 7.48
CA GLN A 109 -4.47 -1.71 7.31
C GLN A 109 -4.88 -0.34 6.80
N LEU A 110 -5.94 -0.30 5.98
CA LEU A 110 -6.62 0.95 5.66
C LEU A 110 -7.49 1.32 6.87
N VAL A 111 -7.32 2.54 7.34
CA VAL A 111 -8.20 3.17 8.33
C VAL A 111 -9.06 4.18 7.62
N THR A 112 -10.36 4.15 7.91
CA THR A 112 -11.37 4.97 7.23
C THR A 112 -12.23 5.76 8.20
N ASN A 113 -12.68 6.93 7.77
CA ASN A 113 -13.61 7.78 8.52
C ASN A 113 -14.53 8.55 7.55
N ALA A 114 -15.73 8.88 8.00
CA ALA A 114 -16.69 9.67 7.23
C ALA A 114 -17.59 10.51 8.16
N SER A 115 -18.33 11.44 7.59
CA SER A 115 -19.23 12.32 8.35
C SER A 115 -20.66 11.78 8.51
N VAL A 116 -21.03 10.72 7.79
CA VAL A 116 -22.41 10.21 7.70
C VAL A 116 -22.48 8.74 8.07
N VAL A 117 -23.29 8.43 9.09
CA VAL A 117 -23.61 7.06 9.51
C VAL A 117 -24.33 6.31 8.39
N GLY A 118 -23.91 5.07 8.15
CA GLY A 118 -24.43 4.23 7.07
C GLY A 118 -23.84 4.55 5.68
N PHE A 119 -22.89 5.49 5.59
CA PHE A 119 -22.14 5.68 4.35
C PHE A 119 -21.25 4.45 4.11
N ASN A 120 -21.41 3.85 2.92
CA ASN A 120 -20.77 2.62 2.54
C ASN A 120 -19.93 2.83 1.28
N VAL A 121 -18.73 2.26 1.29
CA VAL A 121 -17.78 2.32 0.17
C VAL A 121 -17.14 0.95 -0.01
N GLU A 122 -17.13 0.49 -1.25
CA GLU A 122 -16.33 -0.66 -1.68
C GLU A 122 -15.13 -0.16 -2.48
N GLY A 123 -13.99 -0.86 -2.39
CA GLY A 123 -12.82 -0.44 -3.11
C GLY A 123 -11.62 -1.35 -2.96
N ARG A 124 -10.47 -0.81 -3.37
CA ARG A 124 -9.17 -1.46 -3.37
C ARG A 124 -8.18 -0.66 -2.56
N TYR A 125 -7.35 -1.37 -1.79
CA TYR A 125 -6.28 -0.77 -0.99
C TYR A 125 -4.98 -1.54 -1.19
N THR A 126 -3.89 -0.78 -1.29
CA THR A 126 -2.52 -1.27 -1.46
C THR A 126 -1.58 -0.45 -0.55
N PRO A 127 -0.87 -1.09 0.40
CA PRO A 127 0.02 -0.40 1.34
C PRO A 127 1.41 -0.06 0.80
#